data_AF-A0A1L7D191-F1
#
_entry.id   AF-A0A1L7D191-F1
#
_cell.length_a   1.000
_cell.length_b   1.000
_cell.length_c   1.000
_cell.angle_alpha   90.00
_cell.angle_beta   90.00
_cell.angle_gamma   90.00
#
_symmetry.space_group_name_H-M   'P 1'
#
loop_
_entity.id
_entity.type
_entity.pdbx_description
1 polymer ?
#
loop_
_entity_poly.entity_id
_entity_poly.type
_entity_poly.pdbx_seq_one_letter_code
_entity_poly.pdbx_strand_id
1 'polypeptide(L)'
;MLRNDVPEQLKQWLDKATADKRAEAFSALDKVQDTTSFSAAVTAATRMVSQPTITEDVTVINRHNLDMLARRIHEGKPIPESTANLAAYDVFTSRKTPTNTEGIS
;
A
#
# COMPACT_ATOMS: atom_id res chain seq x y z
N MET A 1 22.09 -1.04 5.02
CA MET A 1 21.98 0.30 4.39
C MET A 1 20.69 0.32 3.58
N LEU A 2 19.80 1.28 3.81
CA LEU A 2 18.64 1.50 2.92
C LEU A 2 19.15 1.97 1.55
N ARG A 3 18.55 1.49 0.46
CA ARG A 3 18.88 1.94 -0.91
C ARG A 3 18.68 3.46 -1.01
N ASN A 4 19.52 4.13 -1.80
CA ASN A 4 19.44 5.58 -2.03
C ASN A 4 18.08 6.01 -2.60
N ASP A 5 17.35 5.08 -3.21
CA ASP A 5 16.06 5.30 -3.87
C ASP A 5 14.88 5.42 -2.89
N VAL A 6 15.12 5.29 -1.58
CA VAL A 6 14.08 5.47 -0.55
C VAL A 6 13.92 6.96 -0.21
N PRO A 7 12.72 7.54 -0.38
CA PRO A 7 12.46 8.94 -0.04
C PRO A 7 12.74 9.27 1.42
N GLU A 8 13.18 10.50 1.65
CA GLU A 8 13.60 10.99 2.97
C GLU A 8 12.50 10.86 4.03
N GLN A 9 11.25 11.12 3.66
CA GLN A 9 10.13 11.01 4.57
C GLN A 9 9.92 9.58 5.09
N LEU A 10 10.11 8.57 4.23
CA LEU A 10 10.02 7.17 4.65
C LEU A 10 11.22 6.77 5.52
N LYS A 11 12.41 7.33 5.26
CA LYS A 11 13.58 7.14 6.14
C LYS A 11 13.33 7.69 7.53
N GLN A 12 12.87 8.94 7.64
CA GLN A 12 12.55 9.57 8.92
C GLN A 12 11.47 8.82 9.70
N TRP A 13 10.48 8.26 9.00
CA TRP A 13 9.49 7.40 9.62
C TRP A 13 10.12 6.11 10.17
N LEU A 14 10.94 5.43 9.36
CA LEU A 14 11.64 4.21 9.79
C LEU A 14 12.58 4.47 10.97
N ASP A 15 13.24 5.63 11.02
CA ASP A 15 14.15 5.99 12.12
C ASP A 15 13.41 6.15 13.46
N LYS A 16 12.16 6.62 13.42
CA LYS A 16 11.30 6.78 14.61
C LYS A 16 10.52 5.51 14.97
N ALA A 17 10.34 4.60 14.03
CA ALA A 17 9.60 3.37 14.23
C ALA A 17 10.32 2.41 15.21
N THR A 18 9.54 1.68 16.02
CA THR A 18 10.07 0.61 16.87
C THR A 18 10.67 -0.51 16.01
N ALA A 19 11.50 -1.37 16.61
CA ALA A 19 12.12 -2.49 15.90
C ALA A 19 11.07 -3.39 15.20
N ASP A 20 9.98 -3.71 15.89
CA ASP A 20 8.89 -4.53 15.35
C ASP A 20 8.20 -3.85 14.16
N LYS A 21 7.92 -2.53 14.27
CA LYS A 21 7.29 -1.77 13.19
C LYS A 21 8.18 -1.61 11.97
N ARG A 22 9.50 -1.49 12.16
CA ARG A 22 10.46 -1.54 11.04
C ARG A 22 10.47 -2.90 10.37
N ALA A 23 10.49 -3.99 11.14
CA ALA A 23 10.49 -5.34 10.60
C ALA A 23 9.20 -5.63 9.79
N GLU A 24 8.04 -5.24 10.33
CA GLU A 24 6.76 -5.30 9.62
C GLU A 24 6.80 -4.50 8.31
N ALA A 25 7.32 -3.27 8.35
CA ALA A 25 7.43 -2.41 7.16
C ALA A 25 8.33 -3.01 6.08
N PHE A 26 9.50 -3.53 6.45
CA PHE A 26 10.40 -4.18 5.49
C PHE A 26 9.77 -5.45 4.92
N SER A 27 9.11 -6.28 5.74
CA SER A 27 8.41 -7.47 5.26
C SER A 27 7.27 -7.13 4.30
N ALA A 28 6.54 -6.05 4.57
CA ALA A 28 5.47 -5.59 3.69
C ALA A 28 6.01 -5.08 2.36
N LEU A 29 7.06 -4.25 2.38
CA LEU A 29 7.74 -3.75 1.17
C LEU A 29 8.27 -4.91 0.32
N ASP A 30 8.90 -5.90 0.95
CA ASP A 30 9.45 -7.08 0.30
C ASP A 30 8.36 -7.90 -0.42
N LYS A 31 7.25 -8.17 0.27
CA LYS A 31 6.13 -8.91 -0.33
C LYS A 31 5.42 -8.16 -1.46
N VAL A 32 5.39 -6.82 -1.41
CA VAL A 32 4.70 -6.00 -2.42
C VAL A 32 5.59 -5.75 -3.64
N GLN A 33 6.91 -5.67 -3.47
CA GLN A 33 7.81 -5.57 -4.63
C GLN A 33 7.76 -6.80 -5.51
N ASP A 34 7.50 -7.99 -4.93
CA ASP A 34 7.37 -9.25 -5.67
C ASP A 34 6.20 -9.25 -6.67
N THR A 35 5.12 -8.51 -6.37
CA THR A 35 3.89 -8.47 -7.17
C THR A 35 3.75 -7.20 -8.02
N THR A 36 4.60 -6.19 -7.78
CA THR A 36 4.52 -4.89 -8.46
C THR A 36 5.91 -4.42 -8.92
N SER A 37 6.51 -3.47 -8.21
CA SER A 37 7.91 -3.07 -8.34
C SER A 37 8.37 -2.43 -7.03
N PHE A 38 9.69 -2.45 -6.79
CA PHE A 38 10.28 -1.77 -5.64
C PHE A 38 9.92 -0.28 -5.61
N SER A 39 9.97 0.41 -6.76
CA SER A 39 9.61 1.83 -6.87
C SER A 39 8.14 2.11 -6.52
N ALA A 40 7.22 1.23 -6.93
CA ALA A 40 5.80 1.35 -6.62
C ALA A 40 5.53 1.12 -5.13
N ALA A 41 6.15 0.09 -4.54
CA ALA A 41 6.06 -0.22 -3.12
C ALA A 41 6.58 0.95 -2.25
N VAL A 42 7.76 1.50 -2.59
CA VAL A 42 8.36 2.64 -1.89
C VAL A 42 7.51 3.91 -2.02
N THR A 43 6.96 4.17 -3.20
CA THR A 43 6.09 5.33 -3.43
C THR A 43 4.79 5.22 -2.63
N ALA A 44 4.20 4.02 -2.58
CA ALA A 44 3.01 3.73 -1.79
C ALA A 44 3.27 3.93 -0.29
N ALA A 45 4.35 3.33 0.23
CA ALA A 45 4.74 3.47 1.63
C ALA A 45 5.01 4.93 2.01
N THR A 46 5.69 5.68 1.13
CA THR A 46 5.94 7.11 1.35
C THR A 46 4.62 7.88 1.48
N ARG A 47 3.67 7.68 0.54
CA ARG A 47 2.36 8.32 0.63
C ARG A 47 1.60 7.97 1.91
N MET A 48 1.68 6.74 2.38
CA MET A 48 1.02 6.32 3.63
C MET A 48 1.59 7.06 4.83
N VAL A 49 2.90 7.31 4.89
CA VAL A 49 3.52 8.05 6.01
C VAL A 49 3.41 9.57 5.86
N SER A 50 3.02 10.09 4.69
CA SER A 50 2.86 11.52 4.44
C SER A 50 1.51 12.10 4.85
N GLN A 51 0.54 11.28 5.26
CA GLN A 51 -0.82 11.77 5.51
C GLN A 51 -0.94 12.42 6.91
N PRO A 52 -1.53 13.62 7.01
CA PRO A 52 -1.56 14.41 8.25
C PRO A 52 -2.56 13.92 9.31
N THR A 53 -3.48 13.01 8.99
CA THR A 53 -4.46 12.41 9.91
C THR A 53 -3.89 11.32 10.82
N ILE A 54 -2.57 11.21 10.89
CA ILE A 54 -1.86 10.13 11.55
C ILE A 54 -1.39 10.63 12.92
N THR A 55 -2.17 10.31 13.96
CA THR A 55 -1.76 10.49 15.36
C THR A 55 -0.73 9.43 15.75
N GLU A 56 0.11 9.74 16.75
CA GLU A 56 1.31 8.99 17.16
C GLU A 56 1.08 7.49 17.46
N ASP A 57 -0.16 7.05 17.65
CA ASP A 57 -0.54 5.64 17.93
C ASP A 57 -0.87 4.78 16.69
N VAL A 58 -1.02 5.35 15.49
CA VAL A 58 -1.49 4.60 14.31
C VAL A 58 -0.59 4.84 13.10
N THR A 59 0.68 4.47 13.21
CA THR A 59 1.56 4.31 12.05
C THR A 59 1.82 2.84 11.78
N VAL A 60 0.87 2.17 11.14
CA VAL A 60 1.12 0.84 10.59
C VAL A 60 1.08 0.97 9.08
N ILE A 61 2.21 0.68 8.42
CA ILE A 61 2.21 0.33 7.00
C ILE A 61 1.41 -0.96 6.88
N ASN A 62 0.09 -0.82 6.74
CA ASN A 62 -0.81 -1.94 6.57
C ASN A 62 -0.54 -2.56 5.20
N ARG A 63 -0.16 -3.84 5.18
CA ARG A 63 0.20 -4.56 3.95
C ARG A 63 -0.89 -4.50 2.89
N HIS A 64 -2.17 -4.60 3.26
CA HIS A 64 -3.27 -4.58 2.32
C HIS A 64 -3.38 -3.21 1.63
N ASN A 65 -3.33 -2.13 2.41
CA ASN A 65 -3.33 -0.77 1.85
C ASN A 65 -2.08 -0.50 1.00
N LEU A 66 -0.92 -1.01 1.42
CA LEU A 66 0.33 -0.90 0.68
C LEU A 66 0.24 -1.60 -0.68
N ASP A 67 -0.21 -2.85 -0.71
CA ASP A 67 -0.37 -3.66 -1.92
C ASP A 67 -1.32 -2.99 -2.92
N MET A 68 -2.47 -2.54 -2.44
CA MET A 68 -3.44 -1.82 -3.28
C MET A 68 -2.86 -0.54 -3.90
N LEU A 69 -2.21 0.30 -3.08
CA LEU A 69 -1.62 1.55 -3.57
C LEU A 69 -0.46 1.27 -4.55
N ALA A 70 0.42 0.33 -4.22
CA ALA A 70 1.53 -0.05 -5.07
C ALA A 70 1.04 -0.61 -6.41
N ARG A 71 -0.01 -1.43 -6.40
CA ARG A 71 -0.64 -1.95 -7.63
C ARG A 71 -1.19 -0.83 -8.50
N ARG A 72 -1.90 0.15 -7.93
CA ARG A 72 -2.41 1.30 -8.69
C ARG A 72 -1.27 2.13 -9.28
N ILE A 73 -0.21 2.38 -8.51
CA ILE A 73 0.99 3.10 -8.98
C ILE A 73 1.63 2.34 -10.15
N HIS A 74 1.82 1.03 -9.99
CA HIS A 74 2.41 0.17 -11.01
C HIS A 74 1.58 0.14 -12.30
N GLU A 75 0.26 0.08 -12.18
CA GLU A 75 -0.68 0.10 -13.31
C GLU A 75 -0.92 1.51 -13.90
N GLY A 76 -0.27 2.56 -13.37
CA GLY A 76 -0.45 3.94 -13.82
C GLY A 76 -1.85 4.51 -13.56
N LYS A 77 -2.59 3.92 -12.61
CA LYS A 77 -3.98 4.30 -12.31
C LYS A 77 -4.03 5.52 -11.38
N PRO A 78 -5.12 6.31 -11.45
CA PRO A 78 -5.36 7.40 -10.50
C PRO A 78 -5.35 6.88 -9.06
N ILE A 79 -4.63 7.61 -8.21
CA ILE A 79 -4.52 7.36 -6.77
C ILE A 79 -5.50 8.31 -6.08
N PRO A 80 -6.41 7.83 -5.22
CA PRO A 80 -7.31 8.70 -4.48
C PRO A 80 -6.53 9.70 -3.60
N GLU A 81 -6.92 10.98 -3.62
CA GLU A 81 -6.28 12.04 -2.81
C GLU A 81 -6.65 11.99 -1.32
N SER A 82 -7.81 11.43 -1.02
CA SER A 82 -8.35 11.31 0.33
C SER A 82 -8.08 9.92 0.92
N THR A 83 -8.02 9.84 2.25
CA THR A 83 -8.10 8.63 3.09
C THR A 83 -9.41 7.86 2.87
N ALA A 84 -9.91 7.79 1.63
CA ALA A 84 -10.95 6.87 1.22
C ALA A 84 -10.48 5.51 1.69
N ASN A 85 -11.12 5.04 2.76
CA ASN A 85 -10.85 3.79 3.44
C ASN A 85 -10.50 2.77 2.36
N LEU A 86 -9.20 2.47 2.18
CA LEU A 86 -8.76 1.70 1.01
C LEU A 86 -9.36 0.29 1.06
N ALA A 87 -9.71 -0.19 2.26
CA ALA A 87 -10.50 -1.39 2.49
C ALA A 87 -11.96 -1.31 1.97
N ALA A 88 -12.56 -0.11 1.89
CA ALA A 88 -13.90 0.08 1.32
C ALA A 88 -13.93 -0.10 -0.21
N TYR A 89 -12.79 0.10 -0.90
CA TYR A 89 -12.70 -0.19 -2.33
C TYR A 89 -12.72 -1.69 -2.63
N ASP A 90 -12.29 -2.53 -1.69
CA ASP A 90 -12.25 -3.98 -1.85
C ASP A 90 -13.66 -4.61 -1.92
N VAL A 91 -14.65 -3.98 -1.27
CA VAL A 91 -16.07 -4.36 -1.37
C VAL A 91 -16.62 -4.12 -2.78
N PHE A 92 -16.09 -3.13 -3.51
CA PHE A 92 -16.53 -2.80 -4.86
C PHE A 92 -15.79 -3.57 -5.96
N THR A 93 -14.51 -3.91 -5.77
CA THR A 93 -13.73 -4.68 -6.75
C THR A 93 -13.92 -6.19 -6.62
N SER A 94 -14.26 -6.70 -5.43
CA SER A 94 -14.60 -8.12 -5.24
C SER A 94 -16.01 -8.48 -5.76
N ARG A 95 -16.85 -7.48 -6.06
CA ARG A 95 -18.14 -7.67 -6.74
C ARG A 95 -18.01 -7.61 -8.26
N LYS A 96 -17.09 -8.37 -8.84
CA LYS A 96 -17.20 -8.79 -10.24
C LYS A 96 -16.74 -10.24 -10.39
N THR A 97 -17.67 -11.15 -10.16
CA THR A 97 -17.83 -12.29 -11.06
C THR A 97 -19.20 -12.15 -11.71
N PRO A 98 -19.30 -11.78 -13.00
CA PRO A 98 -20.49 -12.06 -13.77
C PRO A 98 -20.42 -13.54 -14.17
N THR A 99 -21.24 -14.38 -13.56
CA THR A 99 -21.61 -15.66 -14.17
C THR A 99 -23.02 -15.50 -14.71
N ASN A 100 -23.09 -14.89 -15.91
CA ASN A 100 -24.16 -15.20 -16.81
C ASN A 100 -23.76 -16.52 -17.48
N THR A 101 -24.46 -17.60 -17.18
CA THR A 101 -24.45 -18.79 -18.02
C THR A 101 -25.89 -19.03 -18.41
N GLU A 102 -26.26 -18.49 -19.58
CA GLU A 102 -27.32 -19.07 -20.37
C GLU A 102 -26.92 -20.51 -20.69
N GLY A 103 -27.82 -21.44 -20.38
CA GLY A 103 -27.64 -22.87 -20.54
C GLY A 103 -29.00 -23.55 -20.62
N ILE A 104 -29.69 -23.26 -21.73
CA ILE A 104 -30.63 -24.11 -22.45
C ILE A 104 -30.66 -25.57 -21.97
N SER A 105 -31.79 -26.02 -21.43
CA SER A 105 -32.47 -27.30 -21.70
C SER A 105 -33.84 -27.31 -21.03
#